data_AF-A0A355PGG7-F1
#
_entry.id   AF-A0A355PGG7-F1
#
_cell.length_a   1.000
_cell.length_b   1.000
_cell.length_c   1.000
_cell.angle_alpha   90.00
_cell.angle_beta   90.00
_cell.angle_gamma   90.00
#
_symmetry.space_group_name_H-M   'P 1'
#
loop_
_entity.id
_entity.type
_entity.pdbx_description
1 polymer ?
#
loop_
_entity_poly.entity_id
_entity_poly.type
_entity_poly.pdbx_seq_one_letter_code
_entity_poly.pdbx_strand_id
1 'polypeptide(L)'
;FGMLGGGATSLGILVPLINEGLGGLFSFTPNATSQIAVLVGTTAIFAVSAWRGLKGGIEMLSDINMWLGLAVLLFVLVMGPTVFILDTGLNSIGLMLSNLVQMATWTEPFGDLNGFEDTGFHQSWTIFYWAWWLVFAPTVGLFIARISKGRRIKTMVAGSIFFGSLG
;
A
#
# COMPACT_ATOMS: atom_id res chain seq x y z
N PHE A 1 4.86 -19.59 -1.51
CA PHE A 1 3.84 -19.19 -2.48
C PHE A 1 3.16 -17.87 -2.13
N GLY A 2 2.65 -17.67 -0.90
CA GLY A 2 2.05 -16.40 -0.47
C GLY A 2 2.87 -15.16 -0.85
N MET A 3 4.13 -15.05 -0.40
CA MET A 3 4.98 -13.89 -0.71
C MET A 3 5.18 -13.63 -2.22
N LEU A 4 5.23 -14.67 -3.04
CA LEU A 4 5.35 -14.51 -4.50
C LEU A 4 4.05 -13.96 -5.09
N GLY A 5 2.90 -14.44 -4.61
CA GLY A 5 1.59 -13.92 -4.98
C GLY A 5 1.42 -12.46 -4.56
N GLY A 6 1.76 -12.10 -3.33
CA GLY A 6 1.72 -10.72 -2.85
C GLY A 6 2.63 -9.79 -3.65
N GLY A 7 3.86 -10.23 -3.95
CA GLY A 7 4.78 -9.48 -4.80
C GLY A 7 4.26 -9.31 -6.24
N ALA A 8 3.65 -10.34 -6.81
CA ALA A 8 3.04 -10.28 -8.14
C ALA A 8 1.85 -9.32 -8.18
N THR A 9 0.99 -9.31 -7.15
CA THR A 9 -0.13 -8.36 -7.04
C THR A 9 0.37 -6.92 -6.96
N SER A 10 1.38 -6.64 -6.14
CA SER A 10 1.98 -5.31 -6.05
C SER A 10 2.52 -4.84 -7.40
N LEU A 11 3.25 -5.69 -8.13
CA LEU A 11 3.75 -5.36 -9.47
C LEU A 11 2.60 -5.17 -10.48
N GLY A 12 1.55 -6.00 -10.38
CA GLY A 12 0.36 -5.92 -11.23
C GLY A 12 -0.40 -4.61 -11.08
N ILE A 13 -0.35 -3.98 -9.90
CA ILE A 13 -0.97 -2.67 -9.66
C ILE A 13 -0.02 -1.52 -10.04
N LEU A 14 1.27 -1.64 -9.71
CA LEU A 14 2.24 -0.56 -9.88
C LEU A 14 2.66 -0.33 -11.34
N VAL A 15 2.84 -1.40 -12.12
CA VAL A 15 3.32 -1.29 -13.51
C VAL A 15 2.34 -0.54 -14.42
N PRO A 16 1.01 -0.83 -14.41
CA PRO A 16 0.05 -0.01 -15.14
C PRO A 16 0.07 1.45 -14.70
N LEU A 17 0.14 1.73 -13.39
CA LEU A 17 0.16 3.08 -12.85
C LEU A 17 1.36 3.90 -13.38
N ILE A 18 2.54 3.29 -13.42
CA ILE A 18 3.75 3.91 -13.99
C ILE A 18 3.58 4.10 -15.50
N ASN A 19 3.02 3.12 -16.21
CA ASN A 19 2.79 3.20 -17.66
C ASN A 19 1.84 4.37 -18.03
N GLU A 20 0.76 4.53 -17.28
CA GLU A 20 -0.17 5.66 -17.40
C GLU A 20 0.51 7.00 -17.08
N GLY A 21 1.29 7.05 -16.00
CA GLY A 21 2.06 8.25 -15.63
C GLY A 21 3.07 8.67 -16.71
N LEU A 22 3.79 7.71 -17.28
CA LEU A 22 4.72 7.96 -18.40
C LEU A 22 3.97 8.36 -19.66
N GLY A 23 2.83 7.75 -19.95
CA GLY A 23 1.97 8.11 -21.07
C GLY A 23 1.52 9.58 -21.00
N GLY A 24 1.17 10.06 -19.80
CA GLY A 24 0.83 11.46 -19.55
C GLY A 24 2.02 12.42 -19.67
N LEU A 25 3.23 12.03 -19.25
CA LEU A 25 4.43 12.87 -19.31
C LEU A 25 5.05 12.96 -20.70
N PHE A 26 5.05 11.86 -21.44
CA PHE A 26 5.67 11.73 -22.76
C PHE A 26 4.64 11.75 -23.91
N SER A 27 3.36 11.99 -23.58
CA SER A 27 2.24 12.11 -24.53
C SER A 27 2.08 10.93 -25.48
N PHE A 28 2.29 9.70 -24.99
CA PHE A 28 2.03 8.47 -25.76
C PHE A 28 0.85 7.69 -25.14
N THR A 29 0.13 6.92 -25.97
CA THR A 29 -0.96 6.08 -25.48
C THR A 29 -0.42 4.82 -24.82
N PRO A 30 -0.71 4.58 -23.52
CA PRO A 30 -0.34 3.36 -22.83
C PRO A 30 -0.93 2.13 -23.54
N ASN A 31 -0.09 1.13 -23.81
CA ASN A 31 -0.51 -0.12 -24.43
C ASN A 31 0.21 -1.32 -23.80
N ALA A 32 -0.16 -2.54 -24.18
CA ALA A 32 0.44 -3.75 -23.64
C ALA A 32 1.96 -3.80 -23.86
N THR A 33 2.47 -3.29 -24.99
CA THR A 33 3.89 -3.25 -25.30
C THR A 33 4.64 -2.27 -24.39
N SER A 34 4.09 -1.08 -24.15
CA SER A 34 4.68 -0.10 -23.24
C SER A 34 4.66 -0.60 -21.78
N GLN A 35 3.60 -1.31 -21.38
CA GLN A 35 3.49 -1.92 -20.06
C GLN A 35 4.56 -3.01 -19.83
N ILE A 36 4.80 -3.86 -20.83
CA ILE A 36 5.86 -4.87 -20.79
C ILE A 36 7.24 -4.19 -20.71
N ALA A 37 7.47 -3.12 -21.47
CA ALA A 37 8.71 -2.37 -21.43
C ALA A 37 8.96 -1.76 -20.04
N VAL A 38 7.94 -1.19 -19.41
CA VAL A 38 8.01 -0.67 -18.03
C VAL A 38 8.32 -1.80 -17.05
N LEU A 39 7.61 -2.93 -17.12
CA LEU A 39 7.86 -4.09 -16.25
C LEU A 39 9.30 -4.59 -16.34
N VAL A 40 9.82 -4.76 -17.55
CA VAL A 40 11.20 -5.21 -17.78
C VAL A 40 12.20 -4.16 -17.26
N GLY A 41 11.95 -2.88 -17.53
CA GLY A 41 12.77 -1.77 -17.04
C GLY A 41 12.84 -1.70 -15.52
N THR A 42 11.70 -1.74 -14.83
CA THR A 42 11.66 -1.71 -13.36
C THR A 42 12.30 -2.96 -12.75
N THR A 43 12.08 -4.12 -13.36
CA THR A 43 12.70 -5.38 -12.92
C THR A 43 14.22 -5.36 -13.10
N ALA A 44 14.71 -4.81 -14.21
CA ALA A 44 16.15 -4.65 -14.46
C ALA A 44 16.81 -3.68 -13.46
N ILE A 45 16.17 -2.55 -13.16
CA ILE A 45 16.64 -1.61 -12.12
C ILE A 45 16.73 -2.31 -10.77
N PHE A 46 15.68 -3.08 -10.41
CA PHE A 46 15.67 -3.85 -9.18
C PHE A 46 16.78 -4.91 -9.16
N ALA A 47 16.99 -5.64 -10.25
CA ALA A 47 18.05 -6.64 -10.38
C ALA A 47 19.46 -6.03 -10.23
N VAL A 48 19.70 -4.87 -10.85
CA VAL A 48 20.98 -4.14 -10.72
C VAL A 48 21.18 -3.63 -9.29
N SER A 49 20.11 -3.14 -8.64
CA SER A 49 20.16 -2.72 -7.23
C SER A 49 20.47 -3.90 -6.31
N ALA A 50 19.83 -5.04 -6.52
CA ALA A 50 20.09 -6.26 -5.76
C ALA A 50 21.53 -6.76 -5.96
N TRP A 51 22.05 -6.67 -7.18
CA TRP A 51 23.44 -7.04 -7.50
C TRP A 51 24.48 -6.13 -6.82
N ARG A 52 24.20 -4.82 -6.70
CA ARG A 52 25.04 -3.86 -5.95
C ARG A 52 25.06 -4.07 -4.43
N GLY A 53 24.25 -5.01 -3.93
CA GLY A 53 24.25 -5.44 -2.54
C GLY A 53 23.38 -4.60 -1.62
N LEU A 54 22.97 -5.23 -0.51
CA LEU A 54 21.97 -4.71 0.43
C LEU A 54 22.37 -3.36 1.07
N LYS A 55 23.65 -3.18 1.39
CA LYS A 55 24.20 -1.97 2.05
C LYS A 55 24.52 -0.81 1.09
N GLY A 56 24.47 -1.04 -0.22
CA GLY A 56 24.89 -0.05 -1.23
C GLY A 56 23.78 0.40 -2.17
N GLY A 57 23.00 -0.56 -2.70
CA GLY A 57 21.91 -0.28 -3.61
C GLY A 57 20.57 -0.10 -2.89
N ILE A 58 20.12 -1.15 -2.21
CA ILE A 58 18.77 -1.21 -1.64
C ILE A 58 18.54 -0.15 -0.56
N GLU A 59 19.52 0.06 0.32
CA GLU A 59 19.47 1.09 1.36
C GLU A 59 19.35 2.51 0.76
N MET A 60 20.20 2.86 -0.21
CA MET A 60 20.15 4.17 -0.88
C MET A 60 18.82 4.40 -1.61
N LEU A 61 18.31 3.40 -2.34
CA LEU A 61 17.00 3.53 -3.01
C LEU A 61 15.86 3.68 -1.99
N SER A 62 15.92 2.99 -0.86
CA SER A 62 14.93 3.10 0.21
C SER A 62 14.92 4.50 0.83
N ASP A 63 16.10 5.06 1.11
CA ASP A 63 16.22 6.41 1.67
C ASP A 63 15.70 7.48 0.71
N ILE A 64 16.07 7.38 -0.58
CA ILE A 64 15.55 8.29 -1.62
C ILE A 64 14.03 8.18 -1.72
N ASN A 65 13.47 6.95 -1.71
CA ASN A 65 12.03 6.74 -1.77
C ASN A 65 11.31 7.37 -0.58
N MET A 66 11.85 7.24 0.64
CA MET A 66 11.29 7.86 1.84
C MET A 66 11.26 9.39 1.71
N TRP A 67 12.38 10.01 1.30
CA TRP A 67 12.45 11.47 1.14
C TRP A 67 11.57 11.98 0.00
N LEU A 68 11.50 11.26 -1.12
CA LEU A 68 10.59 11.61 -2.23
C LEU A 68 9.13 11.49 -1.81
N GLY A 69 8.76 10.43 -1.10
CA GLY A 69 7.41 10.26 -0.57
C GLY A 69 7.01 11.40 0.35
N LEU A 70 7.89 11.78 1.28
CA LEU A 70 7.67 12.93 2.17
C LEU A 70 7.57 14.24 1.40
N ALA A 71 8.43 14.46 0.39
CA ALA A 71 8.41 15.65 -0.44
C ALA A 71 7.10 15.79 -1.23
N VAL A 72 6.60 14.68 -1.81
CA VAL A 72 5.32 14.66 -2.53
C VAL A 72 4.16 14.94 -1.57
N LEU A 73 4.16 14.34 -0.38
CA LEU A 73 3.11 14.57 0.62
C LEU A 73 3.07 16.06 1.02
N LEU A 74 4.22 16.66 1.32
CA LEU A 74 4.31 18.09 1.66
C LEU A 74 3.91 18.98 0.48
N PHE A 75 4.30 18.62 -0.74
CA PHE A 75 3.91 19.33 -1.94
C PHE A 75 2.37 19.33 -2.11
N VAL A 76 1.72 18.17 -1.99
CA VAL A 76 0.26 18.06 -2.07
C VAL A 76 -0.43 18.83 -0.96
N LEU A 77 0.11 18.80 0.26
CA LEU A 77 -0.46 19.51 1.40
C LEU A 77 -0.42 21.03 1.22
N VAL A 78 0.67 21.58 0.68
CA VAL A 78 0.89 23.02 0.52
C VAL A 78 0.27 23.58 -0.77
N MET A 79 0.39 22.86 -1.89
CA MET A 79 -0.17 23.29 -3.19
C MET A 79 -1.64 22.93 -3.35
N GLY A 80 -2.13 21.94 -2.60
CA GLY A 80 -3.54 21.57 -2.55
C GLY A 80 -4.35 22.41 -1.55
N PRO A 81 -5.66 22.17 -1.45
CA PRO A 81 -6.52 22.86 -0.50
C PRO A 81 -6.27 22.36 0.94
N THR A 82 -5.24 22.90 1.60
CA THR A 82 -4.75 22.42 2.91
C THR A 82 -5.86 22.28 3.95
N VAL A 83 -6.73 23.28 4.08
CA VAL A 83 -7.82 23.26 5.06
C VAL A 83 -8.79 22.12 4.78
N PHE A 84 -9.13 21.87 3.51
CA PHE A 84 -10.01 20.77 3.11
C PHE A 84 -9.38 19.41 3.42
N ILE A 85 -8.08 19.24 3.15
CA ILE A 85 -7.36 17.99 3.44
C ILE A 85 -7.37 17.70 4.94
N LEU A 86 -7.06 18.70 5.77
CA LEU A 86 -7.01 18.55 7.22
C LEU A 86 -8.40 18.30 7.82
N ASP A 87 -9.42 19.02 7.36
CA ASP A 87 -10.81 18.87 7.82
C ASP A 87 -11.37 17.50 7.43
N THR A 88 -11.17 17.09 6.18
CA THR A 88 -11.56 15.75 5.71
C THR A 88 -10.83 14.66 6.49
N GLY A 89 -9.52 14.81 6.75
CA GLY A 89 -8.75 13.85 7.52
C GLY A 89 -9.28 13.65 8.94
N LEU A 90 -9.59 14.75 9.65
CA LEU A 90 -10.19 14.68 10.99
C LEU A 90 -11.58 14.05 10.96
N ASN A 91 -12.42 14.45 9.99
CA ASN A 91 -13.75 13.88 9.81
C ASN A 91 -13.70 12.38 9.51
N SER A 92 -12.79 11.94 8.63
CA SER A 92 -12.59 10.53 8.29
C SER A 92 -12.21 9.68 9.52
N ILE A 93 -11.40 10.20 10.44
CA ILE A 93 -11.09 9.50 11.70
C ILE A 93 -12.36 9.32 12.54
N GLY A 94 -13.17 10.38 12.67
CA GLY A 94 -14.45 10.32 13.39
C GLY A 94 -15.41 9.27 12.80
N LEU A 95 -15.57 9.30 11.47
CA LEU A 95 -16.42 8.36 10.73
C LEU A 95 -15.92 6.90 10.83
N MET A 96 -14.61 6.69 10.77
CA MET A 96 -14.01 5.37 10.92
C MET A 96 -14.30 4.80 12.30
N LEU A 97 -14.11 5.58 13.37
CA LEU A 97 -14.36 5.15 14.74
C LEU A 97 -15.85 4.88 14.99
N SER A 98 -16.76 5.71 14.46
CA SER A 98 -18.20 5.52 14.64
C SER A 98 -18.73 4.27 13.93
N ASN A 99 -18.19 3.95 12.75
CA ASN A 99 -18.66 2.83 11.92
C ASN A 99 -17.79 1.58 12.03
N LEU A 100 -16.78 1.57 12.92
CA LEU A 100 -15.79 0.49 13.01
C LEU A 100 -16.44 -0.89 13.20
N VAL A 101 -17.39 -1.00 14.13
CA VAL A 101 -18.05 -2.28 14.42
C VAL A 101 -18.86 -2.75 13.22
N GLN A 102 -19.61 -1.84 12.60
CA GLN A 102 -20.42 -2.16 11.42
C GLN A 102 -19.54 -2.63 10.25
N MET A 103 -18.45 -1.90 9.96
CA MET A 103 -17.49 -2.28 8.92
C MET A 103 -16.81 -3.62 9.22
N ALA A 104 -16.48 -3.90 10.48
CA ALA A 104 -15.84 -5.15 10.89
C ALA A 104 -16.74 -6.37 10.74
N THR A 105 -18.07 -6.21 10.83
CA THR A 105 -19.05 -7.30 10.71
C THR A 105 -19.82 -7.29 9.40
N TRP A 106 -19.40 -6.49 8.41
CA TRP A 106 -20.11 -6.36 7.14
C TRP A 106 -19.87 -7.59 6.25
N THR A 107 -20.91 -8.40 6.04
CA THR A 107 -20.86 -9.63 5.22
C THR A 107 -21.98 -9.77 4.18
N GLU A 108 -22.86 -8.75 4.03
CA GLU A 108 -23.97 -8.71 3.05
C GLU A 108 -24.75 -10.03 2.89
N PRO A 109 -25.24 -10.64 3.99
CA PRO A 109 -25.78 -12.00 3.95
C PRO A 109 -27.06 -12.15 3.12
N PHE A 110 -27.73 -11.04 2.78
CA PHE A 110 -28.98 -11.03 2.01
C PHE A 110 -28.81 -10.64 0.54
N GLY A 111 -27.57 -10.40 0.07
CA GLY A 111 -27.30 -9.97 -1.31
C GLY A 111 -27.83 -10.94 -2.39
N ASP A 112 -27.84 -12.23 -2.09
CA ASP A 112 -28.36 -13.27 -3.00
C ASP A 112 -29.91 -13.37 -3.05
N LEU A 113 -30.63 -12.57 -2.25
CA LEU A 113 -32.10 -12.57 -2.22
C LEU A 113 -32.67 -11.45 -3.11
N ASN A 114 -33.64 -11.81 -3.96
CA ASN A 114 -34.33 -10.85 -4.82
C ASN A 114 -34.92 -9.68 -4.00
N GLY A 115 -34.44 -8.46 -4.26
CA GLY A 115 -34.88 -7.22 -3.61
C GLY A 115 -33.84 -6.56 -2.70
N PHE A 116 -32.69 -7.20 -2.46
CA PHE A 116 -31.53 -6.59 -1.80
C PHE A 116 -30.39 -6.37 -2.80
N GLU A 117 -29.65 -5.28 -2.64
CA GLU A 117 -28.50 -4.97 -3.49
C GLU A 117 -27.27 -5.72 -2.99
N ASP A 118 -26.73 -6.63 -3.81
CA ASP A 118 -25.41 -7.22 -3.58
C ASP A 118 -24.35 -6.30 -4.16
N THR A 119 -23.64 -5.57 -3.29
CA THR A 119 -22.60 -4.65 -3.74
C THR A 119 -21.27 -5.37 -4.03
N GLY A 120 -21.09 -6.60 -3.54
CA GLY A 120 -19.82 -7.33 -3.62
C GLY A 120 -18.62 -6.61 -2.99
N PHE A 121 -18.86 -5.51 -2.25
CA PHE A 121 -17.82 -4.62 -1.75
C PHE A 121 -16.93 -5.33 -0.73
N HIS A 122 -17.55 -6.07 0.19
CA HIS A 122 -16.84 -6.79 1.23
C HIS A 122 -15.90 -7.86 0.66
N GLN A 123 -16.23 -8.49 -0.47
CA GLN A 123 -15.38 -9.49 -1.12
C GLN A 123 -14.22 -8.85 -1.87
N SER A 124 -14.51 -7.81 -2.66
CA SER A 124 -13.54 -7.16 -3.54
C SER A 124 -12.53 -6.30 -2.77
N TRP A 125 -12.91 -5.76 -1.62
CA TRP A 125 -12.07 -4.86 -0.82
C TRP A 125 -11.67 -5.49 0.51
N THR A 126 -12.63 -5.74 1.41
CA THR A 126 -12.34 -6.15 2.79
C THR A 126 -11.62 -7.50 2.82
N ILE A 127 -12.19 -8.53 2.21
CA ILE A 127 -11.60 -9.88 2.17
C ILE A 127 -10.29 -9.88 1.40
N PHE A 128 -10.22 -9.17 0.27
CA PHE A 128 -8.99 -9.01 -0.50
C PHE A 128 -7.84 -8.43 0.35
N TYR A 129 -8.06 -7.33 1.06
CA TYR A 129 -7.04 -6.73 1.90
C TYR A 129 -6.69 -7.61 3.10
N TRP A 130 -7.66 -8.30 3.73
CA TRP A 130 -7.36 -9.28 4.78
C TRP A 130 -6.45 -10.40 4.28
N ALA A 131 -6.76 -10.98 3.12
CA ALA A 131 -5.93 -12.02 2.51
C ALA A 131 -4.54 -11.50 2.15
N TRP A 132 -4.46 -10.28 1.60
CA TRP A 132 -3.20 -9.59 1.30
C TRP A 132 -2.36 -9.45 2.57
N TRP A 133 -2.89 -8.88 3.65
CA TRP A 133 -2.14 -8.66 4.88
C TRP A 133 -1.66 -9.96 5.53
N LEU A 134 -2.48 -11.02 5.49
CA LEU A 134 -2.10 -12.35 5.99
C LEU A 134 -0.91 -12.94 5.24
N VAL A 135 -0.79 -12.68 3.93
CA VAL A 135 0.35 -13.10 3.13
C VAL A 135 1.67 -12.44 3.59
N PHE A 136 1.62 -11.16 3.98
CA PHE A 136 2.79 -10.41 4.43
C PHE A 136 3.09 -10.54 5.92
N ALA A 137 2.12 -10.97 6.73
CA ALA A 137 2.22 -11.06 8.19
C ALA A 137 3.47 -11.82 8.69
N PRO A 138 3.87 -12.99 8.15
CA PRO A 138 5.06 -13.71 8.62
C PRO A 138 6.36 -12.92 8.41
N THR A 139 6.50 -12.27 7.26
CA THR A 139 7.71 -11.53 6.88
C THR A 139 7.84 -10.23 7.66
N VAL A 140 6.74 -9.47 7.74
CA VAL A 140 6.68 -8.23 8.51
C VAL A 140 6.84 -8.52 10.01
N GLY A 141 6.18 -9.56 10.52
CA GLY A 141 6.30 -9.98 11.91
C GLY A 141 7.74 -10.35 12.30
N LEU A 142 8.45 -11.10 11.45
CA LEU A 142 9.86 -11.42 11.67
C LEU A 142 10.75 -10.17 11.62
N PHE A 143 10.47 -9.24 10.71
CA PHE A 143 11.19 -7.98 10.63
C PHE A 143 11.02 -7.14 11.90
N ILE A 144 9.77 -6.93 12.35
CA ILE A 144 9.46 -6.20 13.59
C ILE A 144 10.13 -6.86 14.80
N ALA A 145 10.09 -8.19 14.89
CA ALA A 145 10.75 -8.92 15.98
C ALA A 145 12.27 -8.72 15.99
N ARG A 146 12.92 -8.68 14.81
CA ARG A 146 14.36 -8.46 14.68
C ARG A 146 14.78 -7.06 15.11
N ILE A 147 14.06 -6.02 14.69
CA ILE A 147 14.37 -4.63 15.04
C ILE A 147 13.97 -4.26 16.48
N SER A 148 13.07 -5.04 17.09
CA SER A 148 12.56 -4.81 18.45
C SER A 148 13.30 -5.59 19.54
N LYS A 149 14.48 -6.14 19.24
CA LYS A 149 15.28 -6.92 20.20
C LYS A 149 15.54 -6.12 21.49
N GLY A 150 15.17 -6.69 22.63
CA GLY A 150 15.34 -6.08 23.96
C GLY A 150 14.19 -5.16 24.42
N ARG A 151 13.16 -4.95 23.59
CA ARG A 151 11.96 -4.17 23.98
C ARG A 151 10.94 -5.05 24.70
N ARG A 152 10.13 -4.44 25.57
CA ARG A 152 8.96 -5.10 26.18
C ARG A 152 7.91 -5.37 25.09
N ILE A 153 7.24 -6.52 25.18
CA ILE A 153 6.18 -6.92 24.23
C ILE A 153 5.11 -5.83 24.10
N LYS A 154 4.66 -5.24 25.22
CA LYS A 154 3.66 -4.15 25.22
C LYS A 154 4.10 -2.95 24.38
N THR A 155 5.36 -2.52 24.51
CA THR A 155 5.91 -1.40 23.74
C THR A 155 6.10 -1.75 22.27
N MET A 156 6.50 -2.99 21.97
CA MET A 156 6.60 -3.49 20.60
C MET A 156 5.24 -3.46 19.90
N VAL A 157 4.19 -4.00 20.54
CA VAL A 157 2.84 -4.06 19.97
C VAL A 157 2.26 -2.65 19.82
N ALA A 158 2.28 -1.85 20.88
CA ALA A 158 1.73 -0.48 20.83
C ALA A 158 2.47 0.40 19.81
N GLY A 159 3.80 0.30 19.73
CA GLY A 159 4.59 1.04 18.75
C GLY A 159 4.30 0.60 17.31
N SER A 160 4.18 -0.71 17.07
CA SER A 160 3.88 -1.23 15.72
C SER A 160 2.51 -0.76 15.23
N ILE A 161 1.51 -0.74 16.10
CA ILE A 161 0.16 -0.28 15.76
C ILE A 161 0.16 1.24 15.54
N PHE A 162 0.74 2.01 16.46
CA PHE A 162 0.70 3.46 16.41
C PHE A 162 1.48 4.03 15.22
N PHE A 163 2.76 3.66 15.07
CA PHE A 163 3.57 4.15 13.97
C PHE A 163 3.12 3.58 12.62
N GLY A 164 2.61 2.34 12.60
CA GLY A 164 2.07 1.75 11.38
C GLY A 164 0.77 2.38 10.90
N SER A 165 -0.03 2.99 11.79
CA SER A 165 -1.27 3.69 11.42
C SER A 165 -1.04 5.18 11.10
N LEU A 166 0.11 5.74 11.50
CA LEU A 166 0.41 7.16 11.36
C LEU A 166 1.14 7.49 10.05
N GLY A 167 1.97 6.56 9.57
CA GLY A 167 2.66 6.67 8.28
C GLY A 167 1.73 6.33 7.13
#